data_AF-A0A2Z3HCW1-F1
#
_entry.id   AF-A0A2Z3HCW1-F1
#
_cell.length_a   1.000
_cell.length_b   1.000
_cell.length_c   1.000
_cell.angle_alpha   90.00
_cell.angle_beta   90.00
_cell.angle_gamma   90.00
#
_symmetry.space_group_name_H-M   'P 1'
#
loop_
_entity.id
_entity.type
_entity.pdbx_description
1 polymer ?
#
loop_
_entity_poly.entity_id
_entity_poly.type
_entity_poly.pdbx_seq_one_letter_code
_entity_poly.pdbx_strand_id
1 'polypeptide(L)'
;MFIKVPFLVPSGFLRAFGYPGPRRFVALFWTSMGDEACFDDGQSSACGLSDNHLYLSFLRRKDVWAWRDENELSFGNSEEEAVHWLVIDGDTGEVSAAPRAETRQAVIDQTIPE
;
A
#
# COMPACT_ATOMS: atom_id res chain seq x y z
N MET A 1 -14.54 0.47 2.31
CA MET A 1 -14.65 -0.87 1.69
C MET A 1 -13.31 -1.21 1.08
N PHE A 2 -12.83 -2.45 1.24
CA PHE A 2 -11.59 -2.91 0.64
C PHE A 2 -11.84 -3.39 -0.80
N ILE A 3 -11.08 -2.83 -1.73
CA ILE A 3 -11.16 -3.16 -3.15
C ILE A 3 -9.91 -3.97 -3.49
N LYS A 4 -10.09 -5.25 -3.85
CA LYS A 4 -8.97 -6.11 -4.25
C LYS A 4 -8.47 -5.74 -5.65
N VAL A 5 -7.17 -5.85 -5.88
CA VAL A 5 -6.61 -5.86 -7.24
C VAL A 5 -6.72 -7.26 -7.86
N PRO A 6 -6.84 -7.36 -9.19
CA PRO A 6 -6.95 -8.65 -9.89
C PRO A 6 -5.60 -9.35 -10.12
N PHE A 7 -4.60 -9.12 -9.26
CA PHE A 7 -3.27 -9.74 -9.35
C PHE A 7 -2.62 -9.85 -7.97
N LEU A 8 -1.57 -10.67 -7.88
CA LEU A 8 -0.74 -10.82 -6.68
C LEU A 8 0.59 -10.07 -6.86
N VAL A 9 1.18 -9.65 -5.74
CA VAL A 9 2.59 -9.25 -5.71
C VAL A 9 3.48 -10.48 -5.46
N PRO A 10 4.73 -10.50 -5.99
CA PRO A 10 5.63 -11.62 -5.79
C PRO A 10 6.00 -11.79 -4.30
N SER A 11 6.35 -13.02 -3.92
CA SER A 11 6.92 -13.30 -2.60
C SER A 11 8.12 -12.41 -2.31
N GLY A 12 8.16 -11.80 -1.13
CA GLY A 12 9.26 -10.88 -0.75
C GLY A 12 9.07 -9.44 -1.23
N PHE A 13 7.96 -9.09 -1.90
CA PHE A 13 7.67 -7.72 -2.33
C PHE A 13 7.80 -6.71 -1.18
N LEU A 14 7.25 -7.00 0.01
CA LEU A 14 7.36 -6.11 1.18
C LEU A 14 8.82 -5.91 1.63
N ARG A 15 9.66 -6.97 1.56
CA ARG A 15 11.09 -6.86 1.88
C ARG A 15 11.83 -6.01 0.86
N ALA A 16 11.55 -6.23 -0.44
CA ALA A 16 12.11 -5.43 -1.52
C ALA A 16 11.66 -3.97 -1.45
N PHE A 17 10.42 -3.72 -1.00
CA PHE A 17 9.91 -2.39 -0.73
C PHE A 17 10.61 -1.70 0.44
N GLY A 18 11.26 -2.43 1.35
CA GLY A 18 11.96 -1.87 2.50
C GLY A 18 11.25 -2.08 3.85
N TYR A 19 10.15 -2.85 3.89
CA TYR A 19 9.50 -3.21 5.15
C TYR A 19 10.34 -4.23 5.95
N PRO A 20 10.80 -3.89 7.17
CA PRO A 20 11.68 -4.74 7.96
C PRO A 20 10.91 -5.67 8.92
N GLY A 21 9.61 -5.46 9.11
CA GLY A 21 8.84 -6.14 10.14
C GLY A 21 8.32 -7.52 9.74
N PRO A 22 7.70 -8.23 10.71
CA PRO A 22 7.14 -9.57 10.51
C PRO A 22 5.60 -9.58 10.34
N ARG A 23 4.94 -8.42 10.32
CA ARG A 23 3.46 -8.36 10.28
C ARG A 23 2.95 -8.86 8.93
N ARG A 24 1.79 -9.50 8.96
CA ARG A 24 1.16 -10.07 7.77
C ARG A 24 0.56 -8.96 6.92
N PHE A 25 -0.36 -8.18 7.47
CA PHE A 25 -0.99 -7.09 6.75
C PHE A 25 -0.20 -5.80 6.96
N VAL A 26 0.28 -5.23 5.85
CA VAL A 26 1.11 -4.02 5.85
C VAL A 26 0.54 -3.03 4.85
N ALA A 27 0.30 -1.80 5.33
CA ALA A 27 -0.17 -0.72 4.49
C ALA A 27 1.00 -0.03 3.80
N LEU A 28 0.87 0.26 2.51
CA LEU A 28 1.81 1.08 1.74
C LEU A 28 1.10 2.34 1.26
N PHE A 29 1.76 3.50 1.37
CA PHE A 29 1.19 4.78 0.97
C PHE A 29 2.26 5.77 0.51
N TRP A 30 1.85 6.81 -0.21
CA TRP A 30 2.69 7.95 -0.56
C TRP A 30 2.40 9.11 0.38
N THR A 31 3.44 9.88 0.73
CA THR A 31 3.29 11.20 1.35
C THR A 31 3.93 12.26 0.46
N SER A 32 3.24 13.39 0.28
CA SER A 32 3.82 14.53 -0.45
C SER A 32 4.89 15.23 0.39
N MET A 33 4.87 15.03 1.72
CA MET A 33 5.90 15.50 2.64
C MET A 33 7.18 14.68 2.51
N GLY A 34 8.04 15.08 1.57
CA GLY A 34 9.30 14.40 1.25
C GLY A 34 9.26 13.68 -0.10
N ASP A 35 8.08 13.56 -0.72
CA ASP A 35 7.86 12.85 -1.99
C ASP A 35 8.31 11.37 -1.87
N GLU A 36 7.75 10.69 -0.87
CA GLU A 36 8.22 9.37 -0.43
C GLU A 36 7.10 8.34 -0.26
N ALA A 37 7.48 7.08 -0.52
CA ALA A 37 6.69 5.93 -0.14
C ALA A 37 6.97 5.54 1.32
N CYS A 38 5.91 5.13 2.01
CA CYS A 38 5.93 4.80 3.43
C CYS A 38 5.21 3.48 3.67
N PHE A 39 5.44 2.89 4.84
CA PHE A 39 4.63 1.81 5.36
C PHE A 39 3.99 2.14 6.71
N ASP A 40 2.91 1.42 7.03
CA ASP A 40 2.33 1.31 8.36
C ASP A 40 1.86 -0.14 8.56
N ASP A 41 2.34 -0.81 9.61
CA ASP A 41 1.97 -2.20 9.94
C ASP A 41 1.05 -2.31 11.17
N GLY A 42 0.54 -1.16 11.63
CA GLY A 42 -0.27 -1.01 12.83
C GLY A 42 0.51 -0.91 14.14
N GLN A 43 1.81 -1.17 14.14
CA GLN A 43 2.70 -1.01 15.30
C GLN A 43 3.82 0.01 15.02
N SER A 44 4.36 -0.02 13.81
CA SER A 44 5.42 0.82 13.32
C SER A 44 5.01 1.45 12.00
N SER A 45 5.38 2.71 11.81
CA SER A 45 5.27 3.41 10.55
C SER A 45 6.57 4.13 10.26
N ALA A 46 7.00 4.11 9.01
CA ALA A 46 8.18 4.83 8.57
C ALA A 46 8.06 5.28 7.10
N CYS A 47 8.69 6.41 6.83
CA CYS A 47 9.04 6.93 5.52
C CYS A 47 10.58 6.97 5.41
N GLY A 48 11.14 7.17 4.22
CA GLY A 48 12.60 7.25 3.98
C GLY A 48 13.37 5.92 4.05
N LEU A 49 12.71 4.82 4.42
CA LEU A 49 13.27 3.46 4.36
C LEU A 49 12.77 2.68 3.15
N SER A 50 11.74 3.19 2.47
CA SER A 50 11.05 2.48 1.42
C SER A 50 11.64 2.76 0.04
N ASP A 51 11.50 1.81 -0.88
CA ASP A 51 11.87 1.99 -2.28
C ASP A 51 10.75 2.73 -3.04
N ASN A 52 10.93 4.06 -3.19
CA ASN A 52 10.04 4.92 -3.96
C ASN A 52 9.88 4.44 -5.41
N HIS A 53 10.94 3.93 -6.03
CA HIS A 53 10.89 3.48 -7.42
C HIS A 53 10.07 2.21 -7.54
N LEU A 54 10.19 1.26 -6.61
CA LEU A 54 9.38 0.05 -6.60
C LEU A 54 7.89 0.41 -6.48
N TYR A 55 7.53 1.31 -5.56
CA TYR A 55 6.16 1.78 -5.37
C TYR A 55 5.60 2.45 -6.63
N LEU A 56 6.32 3.42 -7.18
CA LEU A 56 5.89 4.13 -8.38
C LEU A 56 5.82 3.21 -9.60
N SER A 57 6.75 2.26 -9.73
CA SER A 57 6.73 1.26 -10.81
C SER A 57 5.51 0.35 -10.71
N PHE A 58 5.15 -0.06 -9.49
CA PHE A 58 3.93 -0.80 -9.23
C PHE A 58 2.70 0.00 -9.67
N LEU A 59 2.55 1.25 -9.20
CA LEU A 59 1.40 2.10 -9.54
C LEU A 59 1.31 2.46 -11.03
N ARG A 60 2.43 2.41 -11.76
CA ARG A 60 2.50 2.70 -13.21
C ARG A 60 2.21 1.50 -14.10
N ARG A 61 2.06 0.29 -13.55
CA ARG A 61 1.64 -0.86 -14.36
C ARG A 61 0.25 -0.58 -14.95
N LYS A 62 0.04 -0.96 -16.21
CA LYS A 62 -1.20 -0.61 -16.94
C LYS A 62 -2.46 -1.19 -16.29
N ASP A 63 -2.36 -2.40 -15.75
CA ASP A 63 -3.46 -3.07 -15.04
C ASP A 63 -3.78 -2.39 -13.70
N VAL A 64 -2.76 -1.99 -12.94
CA VAL A 64 -2.90 -1.21 -11.70
C VAL A 64 -3.53 0.16 -11.98
N TRP A 65 -3.06 0.84 -13.02
CA TRP A 65 -3.59 2.15 -13.39
C TRP A 65 -5.05 2.06 -13.83
N ALA A 66 -5.42 1.12 -14.71
CA ALA A 66 -6.81 0.91 -15.11
C ALA A 66 -7.71 0.64 -13.88
N TRP A 67 -7.31 -0.28 -13.01
CA TRP A 67 -8.01 -0.57 -11.77
C TRP A 67 -8.15 0.65 -10.85
N ARG A 68 -7.10 1.46 -10.73
CA ARG A 68 -7.10 2.69 -9.93
C ARG A 68 -8.13 3.69 -10.46
N ASP A 69 -8.13 3.94 -11.77
CA ASP A 69 -9.02 4.91 -12.40
C ASP A 69 -10.49 4.42 -12.36
N GLU A 70 -10.74 3.13 -12.58
CA GLU A 70 -12.08 2.52 -12.50
C GLU A 70 -12.71 2.62 -11.10
N ASN A 71 -11.88 2.66 -10.05
CA ASN A 71 -12.31 2.70 -8.66
C ASN A 71 -12.08 4.07 -7.99
N GLU A 72 -11.70 5.09 -8.76
CA GLU A 72 -11.46 6.47 -8.29
C GLU A 72 -10.46 6.55 -7.12
N LEU A 73 -9.43 5.69 -7.13
CA LEU A 73 -8.47 5.57 -6.05
C LEU A 73 -7.36 6.62 -6.16
N SER A 74 -7.18 7.42 -5.11
CA SER A 74 -6.07 8.38 -4.99
C SER A 74 -4.96 7.86 -4.06
N PHE A 75 -3.81 7.52 -4.65
CA PHE A 75 -2.60 7.07 -3.94
C PHE A 75 -1.58 8.19 -3.68
N GLY A 76 -1.99 9.45 -3.84
CA GLY A 76 -1.14 10.61 -3.65
C GLY A 76 -0.20 10.89 -4.82
N ASN A 77 0.46 12.04 -4.75
CA ASN A 77 1.49 12.51 -5.67
C ASN A 77 2.40 13.52 -4.94
N SER A 78 3.27 14.22 -5.67
CA SER A 78 4.21 15.18 -5.08
C SER A 78 3.54 16.43 -4.46
N GLU A 79 2.27 16.68 -4.77
CA GLU A 79 1.49 17.83 -4.28
C GLU A 79 0.41 17.41 -3.28
N GLU A 80 -0.11 16.19 -3.39
CA GLU A 80 -1.27 15.72 -2.64
C GLU A 80 -0.98 14.42 -1.86
N GLU A 81 -1.45 14.39 -0.62
CA GLU A 81 -1.40 13.19 0.24
C GLU A 81 -2.27 12.06 -0.29
N ALA A 82 -1.86 10.81 -0.03
CA ALA A 82 -2.66 9.64 -0.37
C ALA A 82 -3.95 9.57 0.47
N VAL A 83 -5.10 9.53 -0.20
CA VAL A 83 -6.41 9.32 0.43
C VAL A 83 -6.68 7.83 0.65
N HIS A 84 -6.22 7.01 -0.29
CA HIS A 84 -6.31 5.55 -0.26
C HIS A 84 -4.92 4.97 -0.08
N TRP A 85 -4.85 3.93 0.74
CA TRP A 85 -3.61 3.20 0.99
C TRP A 85 -3.76 1.78 0.45
N LEU A 86 -2.66 1.21 -0.04
CA LEU A 86 -2.60 -0.21 -0.38
C LEU A 86 -2.44 -1.01 0.91
N VAL A 87 -3.01 -2.20 0.98
CA VAL A 87 -2.72 -3.21 1.99
C VAL A 87 -2.23 -4.46 1.28
N ILE A 88 -1.04 -4.91 1.67
CA ILE A 88 -0.44 -6.13 1.18
C ILE A 88 -0.62 -7.21 2.26
N ASP A 89 -1.13 -8.37 1.87
CA ASP A 89 -1.03 -9.59 2.66
C ASP A 89 0.35 -10.22 2.38
N GLY A 90 1.25 -10.14 3.35
CA GLY A 90 2.60 -10.67 3.25
C GLY A 90 2.69 -12.18 3.09
N ASP A 91 1.65 -12.93 3.44
CA ASP A 91 1.62 -14.39 3.32
C ASP A 91 1.16 -14.83 1.93
N THR A 92 0.16 -14.16 1.36
CA THR A 92 -0.49 -14.57 0.10
C THR A 92 -0.06 -13.72 -1.11
N GLY A 93 0.48 -12.52 -0.86
CA GLY A 93 0.73 -11.52 -1.89
C GLY A 93 -0.55 -10.85 -2.41
N GLU A 94 -1.70 -11.08 -1.78
CA GLU A 94 -2.92 -10.36 -2.11
C GLU A 94 -2.76 -8.87 -1.79
N VAL A 95 -3.35 -8.04 -2.65
CA VAL A 95 -3.32 -6.60 -2.47
C VAL A 95 -4.74 -6.06 -2.52
N SER A 96 -5.03 -5.12 -1.64
CA SER A 96 -6.29 -4.38 -1.58
C SER A 96 -6.01 -2.90 -1.41
N ALA A 97 -6.98 -2.03 -1.71
CA ALA A 97 -6.96 -0.64 -1.29
C ALA A 97 -8.22 -0.28 -0.53
N ALA A 98 -8.07 0.63 0.42
CA ALA A 98 -9.17 1.24 1.15
C ALA A 98 -8.76 2.66 1.60
N PRO A 99 -9.72 3.51 2.01
CA PRO A 99 -9.42 4.79 2.61
C PRO A 99 -8.46 4.65 3.79
N ARG A 100 -7.56 5.63 3.96
CA ARG A 100 -6.52 5.64 4.99
C ARG A 100 -6.99 5.16 6.37
N ALA A 101 -8.13 5.64 6.86
CA ALA A 101 -8.63 5.30 8.19
C ALA A 101 -8.99 3.81 8.32
N GLU A 102 -9.64 3.24 7.30
CA GLU A 102 -10.00 1.82 7.28
C GLU A 102 -8.77 0.95 7.15
N THR A 103 -7.86 1.30 6.24
CA THR A 103 -6.58 0.62 6.06
C THR A 103 -5.78 0.59 7.35
N ARG A 104 -5.66 1.73 8.04
CA ARG A 104 -4.92 1.82 9.29
C ARG A 104 -5.53 0.93 10.37
N GLN A 105 -6.85 0.90 10.49
CA GLN A 105 -7.54 0.03 11.45
C GLN A 105 -7.30 -1.45 11.12
N ALA A 106 -7.41 -1.82 9.84
CA ALA A 106 -7.19 -3.19 9.38
C ALA A 106 -5.76 -3.69 9.67
N VAL A 107 -4.73 -2.86 9.47
CA VAL A 107 -3.35 -3.26 9.79
C VAL A 107 -3.07 -3.27 11.29
N ILE A 108 -3.77 -2.48 12.12
CA ILE A 108 -3.71 -2.61 13.58
C ILE A 108 -4.28 -3.98 13.99
N ASP A 109 -5.49 -4.28 13.53
CA ASP A 109 -6.26 -5.47 13.89
C ASP A 109 -5.76 -6.75 13.18
N GLN A 110 -4.87 -6.60 12.19
CA GLN A 110 -4.42 -7.66 11.28
C GLN A 110 -5.58 -8.44 10.65
N THR A 111 -6.59 -7.70 10.19
CA THR A 111 -7.78 -8.27 9.55
C THR A 111 -8.27 -7.32 8.47
N ILE A 112 -8.60 -7.84 7.29
CA ILE A 112 -9.32 -7.11 6.24
C ILE A 112 -10.80 -7.54 6.33
N PRO A 113 -11.74 -6.61 6.60
CA PRO A 113 -13.16 -6.93 6.60
C PRO A 113 -13.61 -7.41 5.20
N GLU A 114 -14.49 -8.41 5.18
CA GLU A 114 -15.14 -8.89 3.95
C GLU A 114 -16.09 -7.85 3.33
#